data_AF-A0A7D5RQ94-F1
#
_entry.id   AF-A0A7D5RQ94-F1
#
_cell.length_a   1.000
_cell.length_b   1.000
_cell.length_c   1.000
_cell.angle_alpha   90.00
_cell.angle_beta   90.00
_cell.angle_gamma   90.00
#
_symmetry.space_group_name_H-M   'P 1'
#
loop_
_entity.id
_entity.type
_entity.pdbx_description
1 polymer ?
#
loop_
_entity_poly.entity_id
_entity_poly.type
_entity_poly.pdbx_seq_one_letter_code
_entity_poly.pdbx_strand_id
1 'polypeptide(L)'
;MALKDTVKHLRDLLHAVTHDLEKADKGNKAASQRVRTGTVKMEKIAKLYRKESIKNEKTTKAQRSQLKKLLLQKRKPSPAKAPVKAKLKLTKQKHVQCL
;
A
#
# COMPACT_ATOMS: atom_id res chain seq x y z
N MET A 1 -4.34 -16.04 8.23
CA MET A 1 -3.01 -15.49 8.59
C MET A 1 -2.88 -14.11 7.94
N ALA A 2 -1.94 -13.26 8.34
CA ALA A 2 -1.65 -12.09 7.51
C ALA A 2 -0.92 -12.58 6.25
N LEU A 3 -1.18 -11.97 5.09
CA LEU A 3 -0.60 -12.39 3.82
C LEU A 3 0.94 -12.51 3.88
N LYS A 4 1.60 -11.63 4.65
CA LYS A 4 3.05 -11.66 4.86
C LYS A 4 3.51 -12.95 5.54
N ASP A 5 2.76 -13.45 6.51
CA ASP A 5 3.09 -14.68 7.24
C ASP A 5 2.87 -15.90 6.35
N THR A 6 1.80 -15.90 5.56
CA THR A 6 1.51 -16.95 4.58
C THR A 6 2.60 -17.03 3.50
N VAL A 7 3.12 -15.88 3.06
CA VAL A 7 4.26 -15.82 2.11
C VAL A 7 5.52 -16.40 2.72
N LYS A 8 5.85 -16.07 3.97
CA LYS A 8 7.00 -16.67 4.67
C LYS A 8 6.85 -18.18 4.78
N HIS A 9 5.69 -18.64 5.27
CA HIS A 9 5.42 -20.06 5.44
C HIS A 9 5.49 -20.85 4.13
N LEU A 10 5.03 -20.26 3.02
CA LEU A 10 5.14 -20.87 1.69
C LEU A 10 6.61 -20.96 1.21
N ARG A 11 7.42 -19.93 1.48
CA ARG A 11 8.87 -19.95 1.15
C ARG A 11 9.62 -20.99 1.96
N ASP A 12 9.36 -21.07 3.26
CA ASP A 12 10.02 -22.02 4.15
C ASP A 12 9.68 -23.46 3.73
N LEU A 13 8.42 -23.73 3.38
CA LEU A 13 8.00 -25.02 2.84
C LEU A 13 8.66 -25.35 1.50
N LEU A 14 8.77 -24.39 0.59
CA LEU A 14 9.45 -24.60 -0.68
C LEU A 14 10.92 -24.96 -0.46
N HIS A 15 11.62 -24.23 0.41
CA HIS A 15 13.00 -24.54 0.78
C HIS A 15 13.16 -25.95 1.35
N ALA A 16 12.27 -26.34 2.27
CA ALA A 16 12.29 -27.68 2.86
C ALA A 16 12.05 -28.77 1.81
N VAL A 17 11.08 -28.58 0.91
CA VAL A 17 10.76 -29.54 -0.15
C VAL A 17 11.91 -29.66 -1.15
N THR A 18 12.54 -28.56 -1.55
CA THR A 18 13.71 -28.59 -2.45
C THR A 18 14.87 -29.38 -1.85
N HIS A 19 15.17 -29.17 -0.57
CA HIS A 19 16.23 -29.91 0.11
C HIS A 19 15.90 -31.40 0.30
N ASP A 20 14.63 -31.74 0.54
CA ASP A 20 14.21 -33.14 0.59
C ASP A 20 14.19 -33.80 -0.80
N LEU A 21 13.96 -33.04 -1.88
CA LEU A 21 14.05 -33.54 -3.27
C LEU A 21 15.48 -33.98 -3.61
N GLU A 22 16.50 -33.22 -3.23
CA GLU A 22 17.92 -33.60 -3.44
C GLU A 22 18.27 -34.91 -2.73
N LYS A 23 17.65 -35.18 -1.58
CA LYS A 23 17.83 -36.43 -0.82
C LYS A 23 17.01 -37.57 -1.41
N ALA A 24 15.81 -37.28 -1.89
CA ALA A 24 14.92 -38.24 -2.53
C ALA A 24 15.55 -38.78 -3.83
N ASP A 25 16.21 -37.92 -4.60
CA ASP A 25 16.92 -38.28 -5.83
C ASP A 25 18.08 -39.25 -5.57
N LYS A 26 18.76 -39.09 -4.43
CA LYS A 26 19.79 -40.01 -3.93
C LYS A 26 19.24 -41.35 -3.38
N GLY A 27 17.95 -41.63 -3.59
CA GLY A 27 17.31 -42.88 -3.16
C GLY A 27 16.83 -42.91 -1.70
N ASN A 28 16.79 -41.77 -1.00
CA ASN A 28 16.29 -41.72 0.37
C ASN A 28 14.75 -41.79 0.43
N LYS A 29 14.22 -42.98 0.73
CA LYS A 29 12.77 -43.24 0.85
C LYS A 29 12.05 -42.33 1.85
N ALA A 30 12.70 -41.98 2.97
CA ALA A 30 12.11 -41.11 3.97
C ALA A 30 11.99 -39.67 3.46
N ALA A 31 12.98 -39.18 2.71
CA ALA A 31 12.92 -37.87 2.07
C ALA A 31 11.80 -37.84 1.01
N SER A 32 11.66 -38.87 0.19
CA SER A 32 10.55 -38.98 -0.78
C SER A 32 9.18 -38.93 -0.10
N GLN A 33 9.04 -39.55 1.07
CA GLN A 33 7.81 -39.48 1.84
C GLN A 33 7.57 -38.07 2.42
N ARG A 34 8.61 -37.40 2.91
CA ARG A 34 8.50 -36.00 3.36
C ARG A 34 8.08 -35.08 2.23
N VAL A 35 8.67 -35.20 1.04
CA VAL A 35 8.26 -34.47 -0.18
C VAL A 35 6.77 -34.67 -0.45
N ARG A 36 6.27 -35.92 -0.43
CA ARG A 36 4.83 -36.20 -0.60
C ARG A 36 3.95 -35.50 0.43
N THR A 37 4.35 -35.49 1.71
CA THR A 37 3.59 -34.76 2.73
C THR A 37 3.71 -33.24 2.58
N GLY A 38 4.88 -32.76 2.14
CA GLY A 38 5.19 -31.36 1.90
C GLY A 38 4.35 -30.77 0.78
N THR A 39 4.14 -31.50 -0.31
CA THR A 39 3.29 -31.05 -1.42
C THR A 39 1.82 -30.93 -1.01
N VAL A 40 1.30 -31.86 -0.19
CA VAL A 40 -0.06 -31.76 0.36
C VAL A 40 -0.21 -30.54 1.28
N LYS A 41 0.79 -30.25 2.12
CA LYS A 41 0.78 -29.04 2.97
C LYS A 41 0.87 -27.76 2.13
N MET A 42 1.72 -27.77 1.10
CA MET A 42 1.88 -26.66 0.16
C MET A 42 0.58 -26.34 -0.56
N GLU A 43 -0.19 -27.34 -0.98
CA GLU A 43 -1.49 -27.13 -1.61
C GLU A 43 -2.47 -26.38 -0.69
N LYS A 44 -2.55 -26.77 0.58
CA LYS A 44 -3.42 -26.12 1.57
C LYS A 44 -3.05 -24.64 1.73
N ILE A 45 -1.76 -24.34 1.86
CA ILE A 45 -1.27 -22.97 2.04
C ILE A 45 -1.42 -22.17 0.74
N ALA A 46 -1.22 -22.77 -0.43
CA ALA A 46 -1.44 -22.11 -1.72
C ALA A 46 -2.91 -21.68 -1.89
N LYS A 47 -3.87 -22.52 -1.47
CA LYS A 47 -5.30 -22.15 -1.44
C LYS A 47 -5.57 -20.99 -0.47
N LEU A 48 -4.93 -20.97 0.70
CA LEU A 48 -5.03 -19.84 1.64
C LEU A 48 -4.43 -18.56 1.07
N TYR A 49 -3.23 -18.63 0.49
CA TYR A 49 -2.56 -17.51 -0.15
C TYR A 49 -3.42 -16.90 -1.26
N ARG A 50 -4.05 -17.73 -2.11
CA ARG A 50 -4.96 -17.23 -3.15
C ARG A 50 -6.14 -16.45 -2.56
N LYS A 51 -6.75 -16.95 -1.49
CA LYS A 51 -7.86 -16.27 -0.80
C LYS A 51 -7.40 -14.96 -0.14
N GLU A 52 -6.26 -14.98 0.54
CA GLU A 52 -5.71 -13.83 1.25
C GLU A 52 -5.18 -12.76 0.30
N SER A 53 -4.57 -13.14 -0.82
CA SER A 53 -4.09 -12.24 -1.87
C SER A 53 -5.23 -11.42 -2.47
N ILE A 54 -6.34 -12.08 -2.83
CA ILE A 54 -7.52 -11.41 -3.37
C ILE A 54 -8.15 -10.48 -2.33
N LYS A 55 -8.27 -10.92 -1.07
CA LYS A 55 -8.78 -10.08 0.02
C LYS A 55 -7.91 -8.85 0.22
N ASN A 56 -6.59 -9.04 0.24
CA ASN A 56 -5.61 -7.97 0.40
C ASN A 56 -5.66 -7.00 -0.79
N GLU A 57 -5.75 -7.45 -2.04
CA GLU A 57 -5.90 -6.56 -3.18
C GLU A 57 -7.18 -5.73 -3.12
N LYS A 58 -8.31 -6.33 -2.72
CA LYS A 58 -9.59 -5.63 -2.59
C LYS A 58 -9.56 -4.59 -1.48
N THR A 59 -8.99 -4.89 -0.31
CA THR A 59 -8.85 -3.93 0.78
C THR A 59 -7.82 -2.84 0.47
N THR A 60 -6.71 -3.18 -0.18
CA THR A 60 -5.67 -2.18 -0.52
C THR A 60 -6.20 -1.18 -1.55
N LYS A 61 -7.00 -1.59 -2.53
CA LYS A 61 -7.65 -0.67 -3.48
C LYS A 61 -8.64 0.28 -2.79
N ALA A 62 -9.42 -0.21 -1.82
CA ALA A 62 -10.34 0.59 -1.03
C ALA A 62 -9.62 1.58 -0.09
N GLN A 63 -8.52 1.16 0.53
CA GLN A 63 -7.71 2.03 1.39
C GLN A 63 -6.96 3.08 0.57
N ARG A 64 -6.48 2.75 -0.63
CA ARG A 64 -5.80 3.72 -1.51
C ARG A 64 -6.78 4.77 -2.05
N SER A 65 -8.04 4.42 -2.29
CA SER A 65 -9.08 5.37 -2.69
C SER A 65 -9.52 6.25 -1.51
N GLN A 66 -9.65 5.70 -0.30
CA GLN A 66 -9.91 6.48 0.91
C GLN A 66 -8.75 7.40 1.28
N LEU A 67 -7.49 6.95 1.14
CA LEU A 67 -6.32 7.79 1.39
C LEU A 67 -6.23 8.93 0.37
N LYS A 68 -6.54 8.68 -0.91
CA LYS A 68 -6.67 9.75 -1.93
C LYS A 68 -7.79 10.73 -1.58
N LYS A 69 -8.93 10.24 -1.07
CA LYS A 69 -10.08 11.07 -0.67
C LYS A 69 -9.77 11.92 0.57
N LEU A 70 -9.02 11.37 1.54
CA LEU A 70 -8.55 12.09 2.73
C LEU A 70 -7.45 13.12 2.39
N LEU A 71 -6.55 12.80 1.47
CA LEU A 71 -5.53 13.74 0.98
C LEU A 71 -6.12 14.88 0.12
N LEU A 72 -7.20 14.61 -0.64
CA LEU A 72 -7.94 15.65 -1.37
C LEU A 72 -8.82 16.50 -0.44
N GLN A 73 -9.38 15.94 0.64
CA GLN A 73 -10.14 16.72 1.63
C GLN A 73 -9.26 17.64 2.47
N LYS A 74 -7.97 17.32 2.62
CA LYS A 74 -6.99 18.22 3.26
C LYS A 74 -6.54 19.38 2.35
N ARG A 75 -7.06 19.45 1.13
CA ARG A 75 -6.87 20.54 0.17
C ARG A 75 -8.23 21.09 -0.29
N LYS A 76 -9.00 21.69 0.63
CA LYS A 76 -9.98 22.72 0.26
C LYS A 76 -9.52 24.07 0.80
N PRO A 77 -9.68 25.14 0.00
CA PRO A 77 -8.92 26.37 0.13
C PRO A 77 -9.36 27.13 1.38
N SER A 78 -8.40 27.73 2.09
CA SER A 78 -8.70 28.79 3.04
C SER A 78 -9.57 29.84 2.34
N PRO A 79 -10.69 30.29 2.93
CA PRO A 79 -11.51 31.33 2.32
C PRO A 79 -10.65 32.59 2.20
N ALA A 80 -10.28 32.96 0.98
CA ALA A 80 -9.65 34.23 0.68
C ALA A 80 -10.66 35.32 1.09
N LYS A 81 -10.33 36.03 2.17
CA LYS A 81 -11.09 37.19 2.65
C LYS A 81 -11.20 38.19 1.49
N ALA A 82 -12.43 38.58 1.19
CA ALA A 82 -12.78 39.61 0.22
C ALA A 82 -12.09 40.96 0.55
N PRO A 83 -11.85 41.83 -0.44
CA PRO A 83 -10.87 42.90 -0.38
C PRO A 83 -11.36 44.06 0.47
N VAL A 84 -10.56 44.47 1.46
CA VAL A 84 -10.82 45.69 2.21
C VAL A 84 -10.37 46.88 1.37
N LYS A 85 -11.37 47.65 0.90
CA LYS A 85 -11.19 48.90 0.15
C LYS A 85 -10.29 49.86 0.94
N ALA A 86 -9.09 50.13 0.42
CA ALA A 86 -8.22 51.16 0.95
C ALA A 86 -8.82 52.55 0.66
N LYS A 87 -8.79 53.37 1.70
CA LYS A 87 -9.35 54.71 1.81
C LYS A 87 -8.71 55.72 0.86
N LEU A 88 -9.57 56.61 0.37
CA LEU A 88 -9.39 58.02 0.04
C LEU A 88 -7.96 58.52 -0.24
N LYS A 89 -7.74 59.00 -1.46
CA LYS A 89 -6.96 60.22 -1.71
C LYS A 89 -7.69 61.10 -2.71
N LEU A 90 -8.38 62.11 -2.20
CA LEU A 90 -8.72 63.32 -2.96
C LEU A 90 -8.75 64.48 -1.97
N THR A 91 -7.76 65.38 -2.07
CA THR A 91 -8.00 66.83 -2.16
C THR A 91 -6.69 67.56 -2.49
N LYS A 92 -6.73 68.29 -3.61
CA LYS A 92 -5.80 69.34 -4.00
C LYS A 92 -5.90 70.50 -3.01
N GLN A 93 -4.78 71.14 -2.69
CA GLN A 93 -4.74 72.57 -2.39
C GLN A 93 -3.60 73.24 -3.16
N LYS A 94 -3.95 74.31 -3.87
CA LYS A 94 -3.10 75.21 -4.66
C LYS A 94 -2.56 76.33 -3.76
N HIS A 95 -1.34 76.80 -4.01
CA HIS A 95 -0.94 78.22 -3.85
C HIS A 95 0.32 78.45 -4.71
N VAL A 96 0.26 79.10 -5.89
CA VAL A 96 0.54 80.55 -6.17
C VAL A 96 1.95 80.93 -5.66
N GLN A 97 2.93 81.41 -6.45
CA GLN A 97 2.94 82.69 -7.16
C GLN A 97 4.21 82.83 -8.03
N CYS A 98 4.14 83.74 -9.01
CA CYS A 98 5.17 84.24 -9.92
C CYS A 98 6.51 84.65 -9.29
N LEU A 99 7.59 84.51 -10.06
CA LEU A 99 8.49 85.61 -10.49
C LEU A 99 9.47 85.09 -11.55
#